data_AF-A0A183TF00-F1
#
_entry.id   AF-A0A183TF00-F1
#
_cell.length_a   1.000
_cell.length_b   1.000
_cell.length_c   1.000
_cell.angle_alpha   90.00
_cell.angle_beta   90.00
_cell.angle_gamma   90.00
#
_symmetry.space_group_name_H-M   'P 1'
#
loop_
_entity.id
_entity.type
_entity.pdbx_description
1 polymer ?
#
loop_
_entity_poly.entity_id
_entity_poly.type
_entity_poly.pdbx_seq_one_letter_code
_entity_poly.pdbx_strand_id
1 'polypeptide(L)'
;DKNIKTEIDTQKKYAAGSNRQHVAAVSSAKLEEESENFHIETVPRDVGQLIALARQNCNLTQKDLATKINEKPQVIAEYEQGKAIPNQTILGKLERALGIKLRGKDKGAPFAKGSKK
;
A
#
# COMPACT_ATOMS: atom_id res chain seq x y z
N ASP A 1 -24.03 -45.62 -4.32
CA ASP A 1 -23.33 -44.33 -4.51
C ASP A 1 -24.18 -43.17 -4.02
N LYS A 2 -23.81 -42.54 -2.88
CA LYS A 2 -24.54 -41.38 -2.35
C LYS A 2 -23.96 -40.10 -2.96
N ASN A 3 -24.57 -39.63 -4.03
CA ASN A 3 -24.25 -38.33 -4.64
C ASN A 3 -24.78 -37.21 -3.73
N ILE A 4 -23.91 -36.69 -2.86
CA ILE A 4 -24.17 -35.50 -2.05
C ILE A 4 -24.19 -34.31 -3.03
N LYS A 5 -25.38 -33.84 -3.39
CA LYS A 5 -25.56 -32.55 -4.06
C LYS A 5 -25.18 -31.45 -3.07
N THR A 6 -23.92 -31.04 -3.05
CA THR A 6 -23.50 -29.79 -2.41
C THR A 6 -24.12 -28.62 -3.15
N GLU A 7 -25.05 -27.90 -2.52
CA GLU A 7 -25.50 -26.59 -2.98
C GLU A 7 -24.32 -25.62 -2.95
N ILE A 8 -24.00 -25.06 -4.11
CA ILE A 8 -22.91 -24.10 -4.29
C ILE A 8 -23.55 -22.71 -4.44
N ASP A 9 -23.42 -21.87 -3.42
CA ASP A 9 -23.83 -20.46 -3.50
C ASP A 9 -22.75 -19.65 -4.23
N THR A 10 -23.08 -19.09 -5.39
CA THR A 10 -22.17 -18.25 -6.16
C THR A 10 -22.57 -16.79 -6.03
N GLN A 11 -21.72 -15.98 -5.39
CA GLN A 11 -21.92 -14.54 -5.26
C GLN A 11 -20.87 -13.76 -6.05
N LYS A 12 -21.33 -12.71 -6.75
CA LYS A 12 -20.44 -11.78 -7.46
C LYS A 12 -19.76 -10.86 -6.44
N LYS A 13 -18.42 -10.77 -6.50
CA LYS A 13 -17.65 -9.88 -5.62
C LYS A 13 -18.01 -8.41 -5.90
N TYR A 14 -18.07 -7.60 -4.85
CA TYR A 14 -18.20 -6.15 -4.96
C TYR A 14 -17.05 -5.57 -5.80
N ALA A 15 -17.38 -4.69 -6.76
CA ALA A 15 -16.48 -4.17 -7.79
C ALA A 15 -15.86 -5.20 -8.77
N ALA A 16 -16.43 -6.41 -8.88
CA ALA A 16 -15.98 -7.39 -9.88
C ALA A 16 -16.12 -6.84 -11.32
N GLY A 17 -15.04 -6.90 -12.10
CA GLY A 17 -14.95 -6.35 -13.46
C GLY A 17 -14.44 -4.91 -13.54
N SER A 18 -14.06 -4.29 -12.41
CA SER A 18 -13.48 -2.94 -12.37
C SER A 18 -11.96 -2.97 -12.15
N ASN A 19 -11.23 -2.04 -12.78
CA ASN A 19 -9.78 -1.84 -12.58
C ASN A 19 -9.50 -0.52 -11.85
N ARG A 20 -10.17 -0.32 -10.71
CA ARG A 20 -10.00 0.92 -9.92
C ARG A 20 -8.61 0.91 -9.26
N GLN A 21 -7.72 1.80 -9.71
CA GLN A 21 -6.34 1.87 -9.22
C GLN A 21 -6.20 2.56 -7.86
N HIS A 22 -7.06 3.55 -7.58
CA HIS A 22 -7.06 4.29 -6.32
C HIS A 22 -8.25 3.85 -5.45
N VAL A 23 -7.94 3.05 -4.45
CA VAL A 23 -8.84 2.69 -3.35
C VAL A 23 -8.52 3.57 -2.15
N ALA A 24 -9.56 4.08 -1.49
CA ALA A 24 -9.40 4.86 -0.28
C ALA A 24 -8.68 4.03 0.79
N ALA A 25 -7.78 4.66 1.53
CA ALA A 25 -7.04 3.99 2.62
C ALA A 25 -7.94 3.70 3.83
N VAL A 26 -9.02 4.47 4.00
CA VAL A 26 -10.00 4.34 5.08
C VAL A 26 -11.38 4.10 4.47
N SER A 27 -12.17 3.22 5.06
CA SER A 27 -13.55 2.96 4.67
C SER A 27 -14.41 4.21 4.88
N SER A 28 -15.23 4.56 3.88
CA SER A 28 -16.15 5.70 3.95
C SER A 28 -17.10 5.64 5.16
N ALA A 29 -17.59 4.45 5.52
CA ALA A 29 -18.41 4.25 6.71
C ALA A 29 -17.68 4.62 8.02
N LYS A 30 -16.36 4.44 8.09
CA LYS A 30 -15.57 4.78 9.28
C LYS A 30 -15.32 6.29 9.38
N LEU A 31 -15.20 6.96 8.23
CA LEU A 31 -15.09 8.43 8.18
C LEU A 31 -16.40 9.14 8.58
N GLU A 32 -17.54 8.49 8.36
CA GLU A 32 -18.88 9.04 8.66
C GLU A 32 -19.26 8.93 10.15
N GLU A 33 -18.66 7.99 10.88
CA GLU A 33 -18.91 7.75 12.32
C GLU A 33 -18.02 8.61 13.24
N GLU A 34 -16.81 8.98 12.81
CA GLU A 34 -15.82 9.72 13.63
C GLU A 34 -15.99 11.26 13.58
N SER A 35 -17.13 11.78 14.08
CA SER A 35 -17.44 13.22 14.05
C SER A 35 -16.66 14.10 15.06
N GLU A 36 -16.02 13.57 16.10
CA GLU A 36 -15.49 14.40 17.21
C GLU A 36 -14.00 14.25 17.58
N ASN A 37 -13.25 13.28 17.02
CA ASN A 37 -11.82 13.13 17.38
C ASN A 37 -10.94 12.71 16.18
N PHE A 38 -10.79 13.60 15.21
CA PHE A 38 -10.15 13.31 13.92
C PHE A 38 -8.60 13.31 14.01
N HIS A 39 -8.00 12.17 14.37
CA HIS A 39 -6.56 11.95 14.23
C HIS A 39 -6.29 10.76 13.32
N ILE A 40 -6.06 11.02 12.03
CA ILE A 40 -5.66 9.99 11.08
C ILE A 40 -4.16 9.73 11.29
N GLU A 41 -3.82 8.52 11.73
CA GLU A 41 -2.42 8.11 11.87
C GLU A 41 -1.70 8.15 10.50
N THR A 42 -0.67 8.97 10.41
CA THR A 42 0.17 9.07 9.21
C THR A 42 1.32 8.07 9.27
N VAL A 43 2.01 7.90 8.14
CA VAL A 43 3.21 7.05 8.07
C VAL A 43 4.25 7.55 9.08
N PRO A 44 4.79 6.68 9.96
CA PRO A 44 5.79 7.10 10.94
C PRO A 44 7.06 7.60 10.24
N ARG A 45 7.70 8.61 10.83
CA ARG A 45 8.87 9.31 10.26
C ARG A 45 10.02 8.38 9.89
N ASP A 46 10.23 7.33 10.68
CA ASP A 46 11.23 6.27 10.42
C ASP A 46 11.05 5.61 9.05
N VAL A 47 9.81 5.30 8.67
CA VAL A 47 9.49 4.71 7.36
C VAL A 47 9.77 5.71 6.23
N GLY A 48 9.46 7.00 6.43
CA GLY A 48 9.78 8.06 5.48
C GLY A 48 11.30 8.17 5.23
N GLN A 49 12.11 8.07 6.28
CA GLN A 49 13.57 8.07 6.17
C GLN A 49 14.09 6.83 5.45
N LEU A 50 13.53 5.64 5.72
CA LEU A 50 13.88 4.40 5.03
C LEU A 50 13.59 4.49 3.52
N ILE A 51 12.45 5.08 3.13
CA ILE A 51 12.11 5.29 1.71
C ILE A 51 13.14 6.18 1.03
N ALA A 52 13.48 7.32 1.65
CA ALA A 52 14.46 8.26 1.11
C ALA A 52 15.85 7.63 0.95
N LEU A 53 16.31 6.88 1.96
CA LEU A 53 17.59 6.20 1.94
C LEU A 53 17.63 5.09 0.87
N ALA A 54 16.58 4.27 0.79
CA ALA A 54 16.50 3.24 -0.25
C ALA A 54 16.44 3.83 -1.66
N ARG A 55 15.73 4.96 -1.83
CA ARG A 55 15.70 5.69 -3.11
C ARG A 55 17.10 6.15 -3.53
N GLN A 56 17.87 6.72 -2.58
CA GLN A 56 19.25 7.14 -2.82
C GLN A 56 20.16 5.95 -3.17
N ASN A 57 20.04 4.83 -2.45
CA ASN A 57 20.79 3.60 -2.76
C ASN A 57 20.47 3.04 -4.15
N CYS A 58 19.22 3.21 -4.61
CA CYS A 58 18.82 2.83 -5.97
C CYS A 58 19.13 3.90 -7.04
N ASN A 59 19.74 5.03 -6.68
CA ASN A 59 20.03 6.16 -7.57
C ASN A 59 18.80 6.68 -8.35
N LEU A 60 17.61 6.62 -7.74
CA LEU A 60 16.37 7.09 -8.35
C LEU A 60 16.04 8.50 -7.88
N THR A 61 15.51 9.37 -8.74
CA THR A 61 14.87 10.61 -8.26
C THR A 61 13.45 10.31 -7.74
N GLN A 62 12.84 11.25 -7.00
CA GLN A 62 11.43 11.10 -6.60
C GLN A 62 10.51 10.95 -7.82
N LYS A 63 10.83 11.64 -8.92
CA LYS A 63 10.09 11.55 -10.19
C LYS A 63 10.24 10.18 -10.84
N ASP A 64 11.44 9.62 -10.85
CA ASP A 64 11.69 8.29 -11.42
C ASP A 64 10.98 7.21 -10.59
N LEU A 65 11.07 7.30 -9.26
CA LEU A 65 10.36 6.38 -8.37
C LEU A 65 8.86 6.47 -8.56
N ALA A 66 8.31 7.69 -8.62
CA ALA A 66 6.89 7.94 -8.86
C ALA A 66 6.43 7.33 -10.19
N THR A 67 7.20 7.54 -11.26
CA THR A 67 6.92 6.97 -12.59
C THR A 67 6.96 5.44 -12.54
N LYS A 68 7.95 4.86 -11.84
CA LYS A 68 8.10 3.40 -11.69
C LYS A 68 6.93 2.75 -10.97
N ILE A 69 6.33 3.42 -9.98
CA ILE A 69 5.18 2.90 -9.24
C ILE A 69 3.83 3.41 -9.75
N ASN A 70 3.82 4.20 -10.84
CA ASN A 70 2.62 4.83 -11.40
C ASN A 70 1.87 5.68 -10.36
N GLU A 71 2.60 6.53 -9.65
CA GLU A 71 2.04 7.52 -8.71
C GLU A 71 2.57 8.91 -9.05
N LYS A 72 2.02 9.94 -8.39
CA LYS A 72 2.49 11.33 -8.55
C LYS A 72 3.77 11.57 -7.73
N PRO A 73 4.72 12.42 -8.19
CA PRO A 73 5.91 12.78 -7.42
C PRO A 73 5.59 13.37 -6.04
N GLN A 74 4.51 14.15 -5.95
CA GLN A 74 4.03 14.71 -4.68
C GLN A 74 3.70 13.63 -3.66
N VAL A 75 3.08 12.52 -4.07
CA VAL A 75 2.76 11.41 -3.18
C VAL A 75 4.04 10.84 -2.58
N ILE A 76 5.08 10.60 -3.39
CA ILE A 76 6.37 10.13 -2.87
C ILE A 76 6.95 11.09 -1.83
N ALA A 77 6.92 12.40 -2.10
CA ALA A 77 7.41 13.40 -1.16
C ALA A 77 6.63 13.41 0.16
N GLU A 78 5.31 13.22 0.13
CA GLU A 78 4.47 13.13 1.33
C GLU A 78 4.79 11.87 2.16
N TYR A 79 5.10 10.75 1.50
CA TYR A 79 5.54 9.52 2.16
C TYR A 79 6.94 9.67 2.78
N GLU A 80 7.90 10.25 2.07
CA GLU A 80 9.25 10.53 2.60
C GLU A 80 9.21 11.50 3.80
N GLN A 81 8.24 12.43 3.84
CA GLN A 81 8.04 13.37 4.95
C GLN A 81 7.24 12.80 6.13
N GLY A 82 6.61 11.63 6.00
CA GLY A 82 5.74 11.04 7.02
C GLY A 82 4.37 11.74 7.18
N LYS A 83 3.95 12.51 6.17
CA LYS A 83 2.65 13.21 6.15
C LYS A 83 1.57 12.39 5.45
N ALA A 84 1.96 11.42 4.63
CA ALA A 84 1.02 10.61 3.88
C ALA A 84 0.20 9.68 4.80
N ILE A 85 -1.08 9.50 4.45
CA ILE A 85 -1.92 8.45 5.02
C ILE A 85 -1.43 7.10 4.46
N PRO A 86 -1.16 6.11 5.32
CA PRO A 86 -0.65 4.81 4.88
C PRO A 86 -1.65 4.10 3.97
N ASN A 87 -1.31 3.96 2.70
CA ASN A 87 -2.06 3.16 1.74
C ASN A 87 -1.29 1.87 1.44
N GLN A 88 -1.89 0.72 1.77
CA GLN A 88 -1.26 -0.59 1.62
C GLN A 88 -0.86 -0.91 0.17
N THR A 89 -1.60 -0.38 -0.81
CA THR A 89 -1.29 -0.56 -2.24
C THR A 89 -0.01 0.19 -2.61
N ILE A 90 0.10 1.45 -2.19
CA ILE A 90 1.27 2.30 -2.47
C ILE A 90 2.49 1.75 -1.75
N LEU A 91 2.37 1.41 -0.45
CA LEU A 91 3.45 0.81 0.32
C LEU A 91 3.94 -0.49 -0.33
N GLY A 92 3.03 -1.37 -0.77
CA GLY A 92 3.41 -2.60 -1.46
C GLY A 92 4.08 -2.37 -2.83
N LYS A 93 3.79 -1.27 -3.53
CA LYS A 93 4.51 -0.90 -4.77
C LYS A 93 5.91 -0.37 -4.44
N LEU A 94 6.04 0.47 -3.42
CA LEU A 94 7.31 1.02 -2.94
C LEU A 94 8.26 -0.08 -2.48
N GLU A 95 7.77 -1.04 -1.68
CA GLU A 95 8.56 -2.19 -1.21
C GLU A 95 9.17 -2.98 -2.38
N ARG A 96 8.39 -3.20 -3.45
CA ARG A 96 8.84 -3.90 -4.65
C ARG A 96 9.82 -3.08 -5.50
N ALA A 97 9.60 -1.77 -5.60
CA ALA A 97 10.43 -0.88 -6.41
C ALA A 97 11.80 -0.61 -5.77
N LEU A 98 11.83 -0.50 -4.43
CA LEU A 98 13.01 -0.20 -3.62
C LEU A 98 13.70 -1.47 -3.08
N GLY A 99 13.04 -2.62 -3.11
CA GLY A 99 13.62 -3.88 -2.66
C GLY A 99 13.80 -3.97 -1.14
N ILE A 100 13.06 -3.19 -0.36
CA ILE A 100 13.07 -3.21 1.10
C ILE A 100 11.65 -3.36 1.66
N LYS A 101 11.52 -3.92 2.86
CA LYS A 101 10.25 -3.95 3.60
C LYS A 101 10.03 -2.61 4.29
N LEU A 102 8.83 -2.05 4.14
CA LEU A 102 8.42 -0.79 4.77
C LEU A 102 7.37 -1.02 5.86
N ARG A 103 6.93 -2.26 6.04
CA ARG A 103 5.85 -2.68 6.94
C ARG A 103 6.27 -3.85 7.82
N GLY A 104 5.54 -4.03 8.93
CA GLY A 104 5.75 -5.14 9.86
C GLY A 104 6.90 -4.90 10.84
N LYS A 105 7.41 -5.99 11.43
CA LYS A 105 8.53 -5.96 12.39
C LYS A 105 9.90 -5.84 11.71
N ASP A 106 10.02 -6.32 10.47
CA ASP A 106 11.27 -6.34 9.70
C ASP A 106 11.46 -5.09 8.81
N LYS A 107 11.11 -3.89 9.29
CA LYS A 107 11.28 -2.66 8.48
C LYS A 107 12.75 -2.43 8.15
N GLY A 108 13.03 -2.05 6.90
CA GLY A 108 14.40 -1.86 6.40
C GLY A 108 15.12 -3.14 5.99
N ALA A 109 14.57 -4.33 6.29
CA ALA A 109 15.10 -5.58 5.77
C ALA A 109 14.88 -5.69 4.25
N PRO A 110 15.71 -6.46 3.52
CA PRO A 110 15.50 -6.70 2.10
C PRO A 110 14.13 -7.32 1.84
N PHE A 111 13.43 -6.81 0.83
CA PHE A 111 12.16 -7.34 0.38
C PHE A 111 12.41 -8.67 -0.32
N ALA A 112 12.19 -9.77 0.40
CA ALA A 112 12.12 -11.08 -0.20
C ALA A 112 10.95 -11.09 -1.20
N LYS A 113 11.23 -11.14 -2.50
CA LYS A 113 10.22 -11.45 -3.51
C LYS A 113 9.69 -12.84 -3.17
N GLY A 114 8.54 -12.90 -2.51
CA GLY A 114 7.86 -14.16 -2.25
C GLY A 114 7.72 -14.89 -3.57
N SER A 115 8.42 -16.01 -3.70
CA SER A 115 8.15 -17.03 -4.70
C SER A 115 6.70 -17.43 -4.52
N LYS A 116 5.81 -16.84 -5.32
CA LYS A 116 4.46 -17.36 -5.48
C LYS A 116 4.62 -18.77 -6.05
N LYS A 117 4.35 -19.76 -5.21
CA LYS A 117 4.13 -21.14 -5.62
C LYS A 117 2.67 -21.29 -6.02
#